data_AF-A0A5N5E8Z4-F1
#
_entry.id   AF-A0A5N5E8Z4-F1
#
_cell.length_a   1.000
_cell.length_b   1.000
_cell.length_c   1.000
_cell.angle_alpha   90.00
_cell.angle_beta   90.00
_cell.angle_gamma   90.00
#
_symmetry.space_group_name_H-M   'P 1'
#
loop_
_entity.id
_entity.type
_entity.pdbx_description
1 polymer ?
#
loop_
_entity_poly.entity_id
_entity_poly.type
_entity_poly.pdbx_seq_one_letter_code
_entity_poly.pdbx_strand_id
1 'polypeptide(L)'
;MTSAAETDVPQAYPPSAEFAAAANAGPELQAAADTDRLAFWANQAERLHWHEKWTDVLDWTDAPVAKWFVGGKLNVAYNCVDRHVLAGNGDRVAI
;
A
#
# COMPACT_ATOMS: atom_id res chain seq x y z
N MET A 1 -39.43 -17.80 -31.41
CA MET A 1 -38.63 -16.56 -31.34
C MET A 1 -37.85 -16.63 -30.04
N THR A 2 -36.60 -17.09 -30.10
CA THR A 2 -35.73 -17.16 -28.92
C THR A 2 -34.79 -15.97 -29.01
N SER A 3 -35.04 -14.94 -28.18
CA SER A 3 -34.15 -13.79 -28.07
C SER A 3 -32.84 -14.27 -27.46
N ALA A 4 -31.72 -14.05 -28.16
CA ALA A 4 -30.40 -14.20 -27.58
C ALA A 4 -30.24 -13.19 -26.44
N ALA A 5 -29.69 -13.66 -25.31
CA ALA A 5 -29.31 -12.78 -24.22
C ALA A 5 -28.18 -11.86 -24.69
N GLU A 6 -28.43 -10.55 -24.76
CA GLU A 6 -27.37 -9.55 -24.89
C GLU A 6 -26.45 -9.69 -23.67
N THR A 7 -25.20 -10.07 -23.93
CA THR A 7 -24.15 -10.01 -22.93
C THR A 7 -23.73 -8.55 -22.82
N ASP A 8 -24.23 -7.86 -21.79
CA ASP A 8 -23.79 -6.52 -21.41
C ASP A 8 -22.32 -6.61 -20.94
N VAL A 9 -21.39 -6.48 -21.88
CA VAL A 9 -19.97 -6.37 -21.57
C VAL A 9 -19.74 -4.94 -21.08
N PRO A 10 -19.27 -4.74 -19.83
CA PRO A 10 -19.05 -3.40 -19.31
C PRO A 10 -18.12 -2.61 -20.24
N GLN A 11 -18.56 -1.45 -20.70
CA GLN A 11 -17.74 -0.56 -21.51
C GLN A 11 -16.54 -0.08 -20.68
N ALA A 12 -15.33 -0.46 -21.08
CA ALA A 12 -14.10 -0.04 -20.42
C ALA A 12 -13.55 1.25 -21.05
N TYR A 13 -13.14 2.19 -20.20
CA TYR A 13 -12.47 3.43 -20.60
C TYR A 13 -11.08 3.48 -19.96
N PRO A 14 -10.01 3.11 -20.68
CA PRO A 14 -8.67 3.14 -20.13
C PRO A 14 -8.19 4.59 -19.91
N PRO A 15 -7.28 4.82 -18.95
CA PRO A 15 -6.62 6.12 -18.83
C PRO A 15 -5.83 6.46 -20.10
N SER A 16 -5.54 7.75 -20.31
CA SER A 16 -4.63 8.16 -21.37
C SER A 16 -3.23 7.59 -21.15
N ALA A 17 -2.48 7.39 -22.23
CA ALA A 17 -1.10 6.90 -22.14
C ALA A 17 -0.21 7.82 -21.29
N GLU A 18 -0.41 9.14 -21.39
CA GLU A 18 0.29 10.14 -20.57
C GLU A 18 0.02 9.95 -19.08
N PHE A 19 -1.25 9.76 -18.69
CA PHE A 19 -1.61 9.52 -17.30
C PHE A 19 -1.02 8.20 -16.77
N ALA A 20 -1.10 7.14 -17.58
CA ALA A 20 -0.54 5.83 -17.21
C ALA A 20 0.98 5.88 -17.03
N ALA A 21 1.70 6.67 -17.84
CA ALA A 21 3.15 6.81 -17.74
C ALA A 21 3.61 7.52 -16.46
N ALA A 22 2.76 8.36 -15.85
CA ALA A 22 3.03 9.06 -14.60
C ALA A 22 2.50 8.32 -13.34
N ALA A 23 2.09 7.06 -13.48
CA ALA A 23 1.54 6.30 -12.38
C ALA A 23 2.59 6.02 -11.29
N ASN A 24 2.19 6.18 -10.02
CA ASN A 24 3.04 5.87 -8.86
C ASN A 24 3.15 4.36 -8.56
N ALA A 25 2.33 3.54 -9.22
CA ALA A 25 2.21 2.10 -9.01
C ALA A 25 1.85 1.44 -10.33
N GLY A 26 2.58 0.38 -10.71
CA GLY A 26 2.29 -0.43 -11.88
C GLY A 26 2.01 -1.89 -11.54
N PRO A 27 1.77 -2.72 -12.57
CA PRO A 27 1.44 -4.15 -12.42
C PRO A 27 2.54 -4.96 -11.74
N GLU A 28 3.78 -4.48 -11.74
CA GLU A 28 4.92 -5.10 -11.04
C GLU A 28 4.70 -5.21 -9.53
N LEU A 29 3.97 -4.27 -8.90
CA LEU A 29 3.68 -4.34 -7.48
C LEU A 29 2.75 -5.52 -7.17
N GLN A 30 1.76 -5.77 -8.04
CA GLN A 30 0.87 -6.92 -7.89
C GLN A 30 1.66 -8.22 -8.07
N ALA A 31 2.48 -8.31 -9.11
CA ALA A 31 3.31 -9.49 -9.35
C ALA A 31 4.26 -9.79 -8.18
N ALA A 32 4.84 -8.76 -7.56
CA ALA A 32 5.68 -8.90 -6.37
C ALA A 32 4.87 -9.41 -5.16
N ALA A 33 3.67 -8.87 -4.94
CA ALA A 33 2.78 -9.30 -3.86
C ALA A 33 2.27 -10.74 -4.04
N ASP A 34 2.01 -11.16 -5.28
CA ASP A 34 1.61 -12.54 -5.60
C ASP A 34 2.74 -13.54 -5.39
N THR A 35 3.99 -13.11 -5.64
CA THR A 35 5.18 -13.94 -5.46
C THR A 35 5.49 -14.19 -3.99
N ASP A 36 5.54 -13.13 -3.17
CA ASP A 36 5.69 -13.23 -1.73
C ASP A 36 4.99 -12.05 -1.05
N ARG A 37 3.77 -12.31 -0.60
CA ARG A 37 2.91 -11.32 0.04
C ARG A 37 3.52 -10.75 1.32
N LEU A 38 4.21 -11.57 2.13
CA LEU A 38 4.74 -11.10 3.41
C LEU A 38 6.01 -10.29 3.21
N ALA A 39 6.91 -10.72 2.32
CA ALA A 39 8.07 -9.92 1.96
C ALA A 39 7.67 -8.59 1.30
N PHE A 40 6.64 -8.60 0.45
CA PHE A 40 6.08 -7.38 -0.14
C PHE A 40 5.61 -6.40 0.95
N TRP A 41 4.77 -6.85 1.88
CA TRP A 41 4.27 -5.97 2.95
C TRP A 41 5.36 -5.53 3.93
N ALA A 42 6.34 -6.38 4.22
CA ALA A 42 7.52 -5.99 4.99
C ALA A 42 8.27 -4.84 4.32
N ASN A 43 8.53 -4.96 3.00
CA ASN A 43 9.20 -3.93 2.24
C ASN A 43 8.40 -2.62 2.21
N GLN A 44 7.08 -2.68 2.02
CA GLN A 44 6.24 -1.49 2.08
C GLN A 44 6.27 -0.80 3.45
N ALA A 45 6.33 -1.57 4.54
CA ALA A 45 6.35 -1.03 5.90
C ALA A 45 7.65 -0.28 6.24
N GLU A 46 8.76 -0.54 5.54
CA GLU A 46 10.02 0.22 5.69
C GLU A 46 9.89 1.70 5.29
N ARG A 47 8.81 2.09 4.60
CA ARG A 47 8.53 3.49 4.22
C ARG A 47 8.13 4.36 5.41
N LEU A 48 7.80 3.74 6.54
CA LEU A 48 7.50 4.41 7.79
C LEU A 48 8.74 4.42 8.68
N HIS A 49 8.83 5.45 9.52
CA HIS A 49 9.78 5.45 10.61
C HIS A 49 9.24 4.58 11.75
N TRP A 50 10.04 3.58 12.12
CA TRP A 50 9.84 2.73 13.28
C TRP A 50 10.90 3.05 14.32
N HIS A 51 10.48 3.24 15.56
CA HIS A 51 11.40 3.35 16.70
C HIS A 51 11.94 1.98 17.10
N GLU A 52 11.12 0.95 16.95
CA GLU A 52 11.51 -0.44 17.07
C GLU A 52 10.90 -1.22 15.90
N LYS A 53 11.76 -1.93 15.15
CA LYS A 53 11.33 -2.73 14.01
C LYS A 53 10.59 -3.97 14.50
N TRP A 54 9.56 -4.37 13.78
CA TRP A 54 8.77 -5.56 14.10
C TRP A 54 9.62 -6.84 14.03
N THR A 55 9.22 -7.86 14.79
CA THR A 55 9.82 -9.20 14.74
C THR A 55 9.14 -10.06 13.69
N ASP A 56 7.81 -9.92 13.54
CA ASP A 56 7.00 -10.71 12.61
C ASP A 56 6.09 -9.79 11.80
N VAL A 57 6.03 -10.03 10.50
CA VAL A 57 5.19 -9.23 9.59
C VAL A 57 3.71 -9.52 9.84
N LEU A 58 3.35 -10.78 10.06
CA LEU A 58 1.98 -11.23 10.27
C LEU A 58 1.94 -12.42 11.22
N ASP A 59 1.23 -12.28 12.34
CA ASP A 59 0.74 -13.38 13.14
C ASP A 59 -0.74 -13.63 12.81
N TRP A 60 -1.01 -14.82 12.28
CA TRP A 60 -2.35 -15.30 11.90
C TRP A 60 -2.77 -16.54 12.71
N THR A 61 -2.13 -16.80 13.84
CA THR A 61 -2.38 -18.00 14.65
C THR A 61 -3.75 -18.01 15.31
N ASP A 62 -4.31 -16.84 15.61
CA ASP A 62 -5.64 -16.64 16.24
C ASP A 62 -6.68 -16.12 15.23
N ALA A 63 -6.71 -16.72 14.03
CA ALA A 63 -7.64 -16.34 12.98
C ALA A 63 -9.10 -16.36 13.47
N PRO A 64 -9.93 -15.35 13.15
CA PRO A 64 -9.72 -14.30 12.14
C PRO A 64 -9.04 -13.01 12.67
N VAL A 65 -8.46 -13.02 13.87
CA VAL A 65 -7.81 -11.84 14.46
C VAL A 65 -6.36 -11.72 13.99
N ALA A 66 -6.14 -10.89 12.99
CA ALA A 66 -4.82 -10.61 12.43
C ALA A 66 -3.99 -9.68 13.33
N LYS A 67 -2.71 -9.99 13.53
CA LYS A 67 -1.75 -9.03 14.07
C LYS A 67 -0.66 -8.77 13.04
N TRP A 68 -0.52 -7.52 12.64
CA TRP A 68 0.50 -7.09 11.66
C TRP A 68 1.64 -6.36 12.36
N PHE A 69 2.86 -6.57 11.87
CA PHE A 69 4.09 -5.91 12.35
C PHE A 69 4.27 -6.07 13.87
N VAL A 70 4.19 -7.32 14.33
CA VAL A 70 4.21 -7.69 15.75
C VAL A 70 5.51 -7.21 16.40
N GLY A 71 5.39 -6.63 17.60
CA GLY A 71 6.52 -6.06 18.35
C GLY A 71 7.00 -4.70 17.82
N GLY A 72 6.56 -4.28 16.62
CA GLY A 72 6.94 -2.99 16.05
C GLY A 72 6.37 -1.82 16.85
N LYS A 73 7.20 -0.79 17.06
CA LYS A 73 6.80 0.46 17.74
C LYS A 73 7.05 1.64 16.83
N LEU A 74 6.00 2.43 16.62
CA LEU A 74 6.05 3.69 15.89
C LEU A 74 5.19 4.73 16.58
N ASN A 75 5.40 5.99 16.21
CA ASN A 75 4.50 7.08 16.53
C ASN A 75 3.91 7.64 15.22
N VAL A 76 2.58 7.75 15.17
CA VAL A 76 1.86 8.23 13.97
C VAL A 76 2.12 9.72 13.75
N ALA A 77 2.08 10.55 14.80
CA ALA A 77 2.38 11.98 14.69
C ALA A 77 3.80 12.20 14.16
N TYR A 78 4.78 11.43 14.64
CA TYR A 78 6.15 11.49 14.14
C TYR A 78 6.25 11.21 12.63
N ASN A 79 5.51 10.22 12.14
CA ASN A 79 5.47 9.89 10.72
C ASN A 79 4.70 10.91 9.87
N CYS A 80 3.70 11.57 10.44
CA CYS A 80 2.85 12.53 9.71
C CYS A 80 3.42 13.96 9.72
N VAL A 81 4.19 14.34 10.75
CA VAL A 81 4.63 15.72 10.96
C VAL A 81 6.13 15.79 11.22
N ASP A 82 6.59 15.26 12.36
CA ASP A 82 7.94 15.52 12.88
C ASP A 82 9.03 15.14 11.87
N ARG A 83 8.95 13.96 11.25
CA ARG A 83 9.95 13.51 10.26
C ARG A 83 10.03 14.43 9.04
N HIS A 84 8.92 15.09 8.66
CA HIS A 84 8.89 15.98 7.52
C HIS A 84 9.54 17.33 7.85
N VAL A 85 9.28 17.86 9.05
CA VAL A 85 9.95 19.06 9.57
C VAL A 85 11.45 18.80 9.71
N LEU A 86 11.85 17.68 10.32
CA LEU A 86 13.25 17.28 10.49
C LEU A 86 13.98 17.06 9.16
N ALA A 87 13.26 16.66 8.11
CA ALA A 87 13.78 16.57 6.75
C ALA A 87 13.90 17.92 6.02
N GLY A 88 13.73 19.05 6.72
CA GLY A 88 13.86 20.40 6.18
C GLY A 88 12.60 20.94 5.50
N ASN A 89 11.46 20.25 5.60
CA ASN A 89 10.20 20.68 4.99
C ASN A 89 9.27 21.39 5.98
N GLY A 90 9.83 22.04 7.01
CA GLY A 90 9.04 22.68 8.08
C GLY A 90 8.13 23.82 7.60
N ASP A 91 8.55 24.55 6.57
CA ASP A 91 7.78 25.66 5.99
C ASP A 91 6.77 25.20 4.92
N ARG A 92 6.75 23.90 4.59
CA ARG A 92 5.80 23.37 3.63
C ARG A 92 4.41 23.33 4.28
N VAL A 93 3.47 24.05 3.68
CA VAL A 93 2.06 24.04 4.10
C VAL A 93 1.54 22.60 4.09
N ALA A 94 1.04 22.16 5.24
CA ALA A 94 0.46 20.83 5.42
C ALA A 94 -1.05 20.83 5.12
N ILE A 95 -1.78 21.81 5.68
CA ILE A 95 -3.23 22.05 5.52
C ILE A 95 -3.49 23.55 5.59
#